data_AF-A0A518BMT7-F1
#
_entry.id   AF-A0A518BMT7-F1
#
_cell.length_a   1.000
_cell.length_b   1.000
_cell.length_c   1.000
_cell.angle_alpha   90.00
_cell.angle_beta   90.00
_cell.angle_gamma   90.00
#
_symmetry.space_group_name_H-M   'P 1'
#
loop_
_entity.id
_entity.type
_entity.pdbx_description
1 polymer ?
#
loop_
_entity_poly.entity_id
_entity_poly.type
_entity_poly.pdbx_seq_one_letter_code
_entity_poly.pdbx_strand_id
1 'polypeptide(L)'
;MAPPLRIGRALAGPTPETDGAAAALPAWRGESTRAMPRPLARPLVDGDLAPVPASWRVGPPDFVGLGCGKAGTTWWWCLLEQHPQVVPNRAGEKELHHFSHFDLRGPDAAAIEVYRRAFAAPPGAISGEFTCTYLNQPLAVDWLHAAAPTARCIAMLRNPIDRAVSAYNMLETGRAKLFGLEGEAEHALLAFSLFPEAMQSSLVAGPLERAIELFGRDQVQVLQYERCQRDGAAQFRRTCEFLGIDPSFVPSDLTRPVNDRAYTIAKPDAERRRRLAAYFRHDVERLAGLCPELELGLWPDFT
;
A
#
# COMPACT_ATOMS: atom_id res chain seq x y z
N MET A 1 37.71 -8.75 18.61
CA MET A 1 36.97 -7.52 18.95
C MET A 1 37.29 -6.47 17.91
N ALA A 2 36.42 -6.30 16.91
CA ALA A 2 36.57 -5.27 15.89
C ALA A 2 35.88 -3.97 16.37
N PRO A 3 36.43 -2.78 16.08
CA PRO A 3 35.91 -1.51 16.59
C PRO A 3 34.61 -1.09 15.87
N PRO A 4 33.78 -0.23 16.49
CA PRO A 4 32.54 0.25 15.88
C PRO A 4 32.82 1.24 14.75
N LEU A 5 32.10 1.08 13.64
CA LEU A 5 32.06 2.00 12.51
C LEU A 5 31.55 3.38 12.96
N ARG A 6 32.42 4.39 12.96
CA ARG A 6 32.06 5.81 13.08
C ARG A 6 31.49 6.29 11.74
N ILE A 7 30.21 6.62 11.71
CA ILE A 7 29.60 7.36 10.59
C ILE A 7 29.89 8.84 10.82
N GLY A 8 30.69 9.42 9.92
CA GLY A 8 31.12 10.82 9.97
C GLY A 8 29.95 11.80 9.83
N ARG A 9 29.90 12.77 10.74
CA ARG A 9 29.00 13.92 10.73
C ARG A 9 29.57 14.97 9.75
N ALA A 10 28.90 15.22 8.63
CA ALA A 10 29.23 16.35 7.78
C ALA A 10 28.69 17.63 8.42
N LEU A 11 29.56 18.63 8.56
CA LEU A 11 29.29 19.95 9.12
C LEU A 11 28.44 20.78 8.14
N ALA A 12 27.44 21.47 8.69
CA ALA A 12 26.58 22.39 7.96
C ALA A 12 27.34 23.68 7.58
N GLY A 13 27.27 24.07 6.32
CA GLY A 13 27.59 25.42 5.85
C GLY A 13 26.39 26.36 6.01
N PRO A 14 26.59 27.69 5.95
CA PRO A 14 25.60 28.68 6.37
C PRO A 14 24.39 28.73 5.42
N THR A 15 23.20 28.86 6.01
CA THR A 15 21.91 29.12 5.36
C THR A 15 21.87 30.53 4.76
N PRO A 16 21.43 30.71 3.50
CA PRO A 16 20.95 32.01 3.06
C PRO A 16 19.50 32.20 3.52
N GLU A 17 19.25 33.32 4.20
CA GLU A 17 17.92 33.86 4.42
C GLU A 17 17.20 34.02 3.07
N THR A 18 15.97 33.50 2.96
CA THR A 18 15.06 33.87 1.89
C THR A 18 13.67 34.10 2.47
N ASP A 19 13.15 35.28 2.10
CA ASP A 19 11.86 35.85 2.46
C ASP A 19 10.67 34.93 2.15
N GLY A 20 9.57 35.20 2.86
CA GLY A 20 8.33 34.44 2.84
C GLY A 20 7.73 34.25 1.44
N ALA A 21 7.87 33.03 0.93
CA ALA A 21 7.00 32.44 -0.07
C ALA A 21 6.58 31.06 0.45
N ALA A 22 5.27 30.83 0.57
CA ALA A 22 4.74 29.52 0.96
C ALA A 22 5.32 28.46 0.01
N ALA A 23 6.10 27.52 0.55
CA ALA A 23 6.68 26.44 -0.22
C ALA A 23 5.54 25.68 -0.91
N ALA A 24 5.46 25.80 -2.23
CA ALA A 24 4.55 25.02 -3.04
C ALA A 24 4.82 23.54 -2.77
N LEU A 25 3.76 22.74 -2.63
CA LEU A 25 3.89 21.28 -2.64
C LEU A 25 4.75 20.89 -3.85
N PRO A 26 5.70 19.95 -3.70
CA PRO A 26 6.65 19.64 -4.75
C PRO A 26 5.91 19.35 -6.06
N ALA A 27 6.16 20.18 -7.08
CA ALA A 27 5.58 20.02 -8.39
C ALA A 27 5.94 18.65 -8.97
N TRP A 28 4.93 18.03 -9.59
CA TRP A 28 4.98 16.74 -10.26
C TRP A 28 6.14 16.64 -11.26
N ARG A 29 6.95 15.58 -11.17
CA ARG A 29 7.81 15.11 -12.26
C ARG A 29 7.20 13.83 -12.81
N GLY A 30 6.57 13.92 -13.97
CA GLY A 30 5.96 12.80 -14.72
C GLY A 30 6.90 11.70 -15.20
N GLU A 31 8.11 11.65 -14.68
CA GLU A 31 9.01 10.53 -14.86
C GLU A 31 9.12 9.82 -13.52
N SER A 32 8.72 8.55 -13.49
CA SER A 32 9.01 7.58 -12.44
C SER A 32 10.53 7.47 -12.22
N THR A 33 11.12 8.48 -11.59
CA THR A 33 12.52 8.56 -11.16
C THR A 33 12.62 8.48 -9.64
N ARG A 34 11.53 8.16 -8.94
CA ARG A 34 11.63 7.69 -7.56
C ARG A 34 12.46 6.42 -7.57
N ALA A 35 13.74 6.56 -7.19
CA ALA A 35 14.41 5.55 -6.38
C ALA A 35 13.35 4.97 -5.44
N MET A 36 13.22 3.63 -5.40
CA MET A 36 12.08 2.99 -4.73
C MET A 36 11.76 3.73 -3.44
N PRO A 37 10.51 4.19 -3.23
CA PRO A 37 10.14 4.93 -2.03
C PRO A 37 10.71 4.17 -0.84
N ARG A 38 11.53 4.85 -0.04
CA ARG A 38 12.05 4.23 1.19
C ARG A 38 10.87 4.31 2.15
N PRO A 39 10.18 3.18 2.43
CA PRO A 39 9.15 3.21 3.45
C PRO A 39 9.75 3.83 4.70
N LEU A 40 9.00 4.72 5.36
CA LEU A 40 9.49 5.33 6.59
C LEU A 40 9.88 4.19 7.55
N ALA A 41 11.06 4.29 8.15
CA ALA A 41 11.53 3.31 9.13
C ALA A 41 10.94 3.56 10.53
N ARG A 42 10.04 4.54 10.64
CA ARG A 42 9.39 5.01 11.87
C ARG A 42 8.02 5.62 11.51
N PRO A 43 7.10 5.76 12.49
CA PRO A 43 5.89 6.54 12.27
C PRO A 43 6.19 7.97 11.81
N LEU A 44 5.23 8.57 11.10
CA LEU A 44 5.24 10.01 10.80
C LEU A 44 5.40 10.85 12.07
N VAL A 45 6.11 11.96 11.94
CA VAL A 45 6.18 13.04 12.93
C VAL A 45 5.88 14.37 12.23
N ASP A 46 5.60 15.44 13.00
CA ASP A 46 5.27 16.76 12.45
C ASP A 46 6.30 17.28 11.43
N GLY A 47 7.58 17.02 11.66
CA GLY A 47 8.68 17.44 10.77
C GLY A 47 8.66 16.79 9.38
N ASP A 48 7.88 15.72 9.19
CA ASP A 48 7.71 15.08 7.88
C ASP A 48 6.66 15.77 7.01
N LEU A 49 5.83 16.66 7.59
CA LEU A 49 4.66 17.23 6.92
C LEU A 49 4.98 18.56 6.25
N ALA A 50 4.93 18.60 4.93
CA ALA A 50 5.08 19.83 4.16
C ALA A 50 4.01 20.88 4.55
N PRO A 51 4.35 22.19 4.52
CA PRO A 51 3.37 23.25 4.67
C PRO A 51 2.41 23.26 3.47
N VAL A 52 1.19 23.76 3.68
CA VAL A 52 0.17 23.89 2.63
C VAL A 52 -0.51 25.26 2.71
N PRO A 53 -1.09 25.76 1.61
CA PRO A 53 -1.82 27.02 1.62
C PRO A 53 -2.96 27.01 2.64
N ALA A 54 -3.22 28.16 3.28
CA ALA A 54 -4.28 28.28 4.28
C ALA A 54 -5.70 27.99 3.74
N SER A 55 -5.89 28.06 2.41
CA SER A 55 -7.15 27.72 1.74
C SER A 55 -7.42 26.22 1.64
N TRP A 56 -6.42 25.37 1.92
CA TRP A 56 -6.56 23.92 1.83
C TRP A 56 -7.16 23.36 3.12
N ARG A 57 -8.06 22.38 2.97
CA ARG A 57 -8.56 21.59 4.11
C ARG A 57 -7.45 20.65 4.56
N VAL A 58 -6.96 20.82 5.79
CA VAL A 58 -6.08 19.83 6.45
C VAL A 58 -6.94 18.92 7.31
N GLY A 59 -6.72 17.61 7.22
CA GLY A 59 -7.50 16.63 7.98
C GLY A 59 -7.25 15.20 7.51
N PRO A 60 -7.96 14.22 8.09
CA PRO A 60 -7.78 12.80 7.77
C PRO A 60 -7.85 12.50 6.27
N PRO A 61 -7.27 11.38 5.80
CA PRO A 61 -7.32 11.02 4.39
C PRO A 61 -8.77 10.82 3.93
N ASP A 62 -9.06 11.29 2.72
CA ASP A 62 -10.35 11.03 2.05
C ASP A 62 -10.43 9.55 1.61
N PHE A 63 -9.28 8.94 1.30
CA PHE A 63 -9.18 7.54 0.92
C PHE A 63 -7.86 6.87 1.33
N VAL A 64 -7.91 5.55 1.54
CA VAL A 64 -6.74 4.73 1.86
C VAL A 64 -6.76 3.42 1.08
N GLY A 65 -5.72 3.14 0.31
CA GLY A 65 -5.46 1.82 -0.25
C GLY A 65 -4.85 0.90 0.80
N LEU A 66 -5.63 -0.07 1.29
CA LEU A 66 -5.23 -0.96 2.39
C LEU A 66 -4.27 -2.06 1.96
N GLY A 67 -4.33 -2.45 0.69
CA GLY A 67 -3.69 -3.67 0.22
C GLY A 67 -4.53 -4.39 -0.82
N CYS A 68 -4.23 -5.64 -1.16
CA CYS A 68 -3.10 -6.40 -0.64
C CYS A 68 -1.83 -6.12 -1.47
N GLY A 69 -0.67 -6.02 -0.80
CA GLY A 69 0.60 -5.89 -1.51
C GLY A 69 0.77 -6.96 -2.59
N LYS A 70 1.42 -6.61 -3.70
CA LYS A 70 1.61 -7.49 -4.88
C LYS A 70 0.34 -7.82 -5.69
N ALA A 71 -0.75 -7.07 -5.47
CA ALA A 71 -1.97 -7.10 -6.27
C ALA A 71 -2.16 -5.89 -7.21
N GLY A 72 -1.08 -5.22 -7.61
CA GLY A 72 -1.15 -4.08 -8.55
C GLY A 72 -1.45 -2.72 -7.92
N THR A 73 -1.36 -2.61 -6.60
CA THR A 73 -1.61 -1.36 -5.85
C THR A 73 -0.76 -0.17 -6.29
N THR A 74 0.53 -0.38 -6.62
CA THR A 74 1.38 0.70 -7.16
C THR A 74 0.89 1.18 -8.51
N TRP A 75 0.47 0.26 -9.39
CA TRP A 75 -0.09 0.63 -10.68
C TRP A 75 -1.37 1.46 -10.50
N TRP A 76 -2.28 1.01 -9.64
CA TRP A 76 -3.53 1.71 -9.37
C TRP A 76 -3.33 3.10 -8.75
N TRP A 77 -2.40 3.21 -7.80
CA TRP A 77 -2.00 4.50 -7.23
C TRP A 77 -1.46 5.45 -8.30
N CYS A 78 -0.58 4.98 -9.19
CA CYS A 78 -0.07 5.81 -10.28
C CYS A 78 -1.17 6.29 -11.24
N LEU A 79 -2.23 5.49 -11.47
CA LEU A 79 -3.39 5.94 -12.24
C LEU A 79 -4.19 7.02 -11.50
N LEU A 80 -4.41 6.86 -10.20
CA LEU A 80 -5.12 7.85 -9.37
C LEU A 80 -4.36 9.18 -9.30
N GLU A 81 -3.03 9.14 -9.20
CA GLU A 81 -2.19 10.35 -9.20
C GLU A 81 -2.25 11.15 -10.52
N GLN A 82 -2.70 10.55 -11.62
CA GLN A 82 -2.93 11.29 -12.87
C GLN A 82 -4.22 12.11 -12.82
N HIS A 83 -5.14 11.81 -11.91
CA HIS A 83 -6.45 12.44 -11.83
C HIS A 83 -6.35 13.88 -11.28
N PRO A 84 -6.93 14.90 -11.94
CA PRO A 84 -6.76 16.30 -11.56
C PRO A 84 -7.34 16.66 -10.18
N GLN A 85 -8.28 15.87 -9.68
CA GLN A 85 -8.86 16.02 -8.33
C GLN A 85 -8.12 15.22 -7.24
N VAL A 86 -7.05 14.49 -7.55
CA VAL A 86 -6.25 13.78 -6.55
C VAL A 86 -4.96 14.55 -6.32
N VAL A 87 -4.70 14.92 -5.06
CA VAL A 87 -3.46 15.61 -4.68
C VAL A 87 -2.61 14.76 -3.74
N PRO A 88 -1.26 14.84 -3.82
CA PRO A 88 -0.37 14.10 -2.93
C PRO A 88 -0.64 14.40 -1.44
N ASN A 89 -0.33 13.45 -0.58
CA ASN A 89 -0.26 13.70 0.87
C ASN A 89 0.91 14.64 1.21
N ARG A 90 0.89 15.22 2.41
CA ARG A 90 1.87 16.21 2.88
C ARG A 90 3.24 15.61 3.20
N ALA A 91 3.36 14.29 3.36
CA ALA A 91 4.66 13.62 3.45
C ALA A 91 5.30 13.41 2.06
N GLY A 92 4.51 13.57 0.98
CA GLY A 92 4.94 13.36 -0.39
C GLY A 92 5.15 11.88 -0.74
N GLU A 93 5.08 10.94 0.18
CA GLU A 93 5.46 9.54 -0.05
C GLU A 93 4.27 8.65 -0.42
N LYS A 94 4.55 7.59 -1.19
CA LYS A 94 3.63 6.44 -1.30
C LYS A 94 3.97 5.46 -0.18
N GLU A 95 2.93 4.86 0.41
CA GLU A 95 3.03 3.96 1.56
C GLU A 95 3.63 4.65 2.79
N LEU A 96 2.79 5.34 3.55
CA LEU A 96 3.23 6.05 4.75
C LEU A 96 3.67 5.10 5.85
N HIS A 97 3.17 3.85 5.85
CA HIS A 97 3.48 2.81 6.86
C HIS A 97 3.26 3.23 8.30
N HIS A 98 2.58 4.35 8.55
CA HIS A 98 2.45 4.96 9.88
C HIS A 98 1.94 3.95 10.91
N PHE A 99 0.83 3.27 10.61
CA PHE A 99 0.24 2.27 11.51
C PHE A 99 0.95 0.90 11.49
N SER A 100 1.95 0.69 10.62
CA SER A 100 2.73 -0.57 10.59
C SER A 100 3.84 -0.60 11.64
N HIS A 101 4.08 0.50 12.35
CA HIS A 101 5.19 0.64 13.30
C HIS A 101 4.80 0.47 14.77
N PHE A 102 3.50 0.32 15.07
CA PHE A 102 3.03 0.14 16.44
C PHE A 102 2.82 -1.34 16.74
N ASP A 103 3.13 -1.73 17.97
CA ASP A 103 2.85 -3.06 18.49
C ASP A 103 1.55 -3.06 19.32
N LEU A 104 1.39 -4.04 20.21
CA LEU A 104 0.21 -4.17 21.07
C LEU A 104 -0.08 -2.93 21.95
N ARG A 105 0.88 -2.02 22.13
CA ARG A 105 0.68 -0.75 22.85
C ARG A 105 -0.07 0.30 22.04
N GLY A 106 -0.02 0.18 20.71
CA GLY A 106 -0.68 1.09 19.78
C GLY A 106 -0.07 2.50 19.70
N PRO A 107 -0.58 3.34 18.79
CA PRO A 107 -0.24 4.75 18.70
C PRO A 107 -0.82 5.53 19.88
N ASP A 108 -0.07 6.53 20.36
CA ASP A 108 -0.61 7.54 21.24
C ASP A 108 -1.42 8.61 20.48
N ALA A 109 -2.04 9.53 21.20
CA ALA A 109 -2.87 10.58 20.60
C ALA A 109 -2.07 11.50 19.64
N ALA A 110 -0.78 11.70 19.89
CA ALA A 110 0.06 12.55 19.03
C ALA A 110 0.34 11.85 17.69
N ALA A 111 0.63 10.55 17.72
CA ALA A 111 0.79 9.75 16.50
C ALA A 111 -0.49 9.75 15.65
N ILE A 112 -1.66 9.53 16.26
CA ILE A 112 -2.96 9.63 15.58
C ILE A 112 -3.14 11.00 14.93
N GLU A 113 -2.86 12.09 15.65
CA GLU A 113 -3.08 13.44 15.15
C GLU A 113 -2.11 13.82 14.03
N VAL A 114 -0.84 13.39 14.11
CA VAL A 114 0.12 13.59 13.01
C VAL A 114 -0.35 12.86 11.76
N TYR A 115 -0.86 11.63 11.88
CA TYR A 115 -1.43 10.91 10.74
C TYR A 115 -2.60 11.67 10.12
N ARG A 116 -3.53 12.15 10.96
CA ARG A 116 -4.67 12.95 10.48
C ARG A 116 -4.21 14.19 9.74
N ARG A 117 -3.18 14.88 10.21
CA ARG A 117 -2.66 16.08 9.57
C ARG A 117 -1.77 15.79 8.35
N ALA A 118 -1.49 14.54 8.02
CA ALA A 118 -0.67 14.19 6.87
C ALA A 118 -1.35 14.42 5.52
N PHE A 119 -2.63 14.79 5.50
CA PHE A 119 -3.39 15.01 4.27
C PHE A 119 -3.94 16.42 4.22
N ALA A 120 -3.99 16.96 3.01
CA ALA A 120 -4.66 18.22 2.74
C ALA A 120 -5.09 18.31 1.29
N ALA A 121 -6.21 18.97 1.04
CA ALA A 121 -6.71 19.18 -0.32
C ALA A 121 -7.37 20.55 -0.50
N PRO A 122 -7.26 21.19 -1.68
CA PRO A 122 -8.07 22.34 -2.02
C PRO A 122 -9.55 21.95 -2.19
N PRO A 123 -10.47 22.93 -2.20
CA PRO A 123 -11.87 22.67 -2.52
C PRO A 123 -12.03 21.90 -3.84
N GLY A 124 -12.84 20.84 -3.84
CA GLY A 124 -13.10 20.00 -5.02
C GLY A 124 -12.05 18.92 -5.31
N ALA A 125 -10.99 18.80 -4.49
CA ALA A 125 -10.00 17.74 -4.58
C ALA A 125 -9.99 16.86 -3.31
N ILE A 126 -9.33 15.71 -3.44
CA ILE A 126 -9.14 14.71 -2.39
C ILE A 126 -7.66 14.37 -2.21
N SER A 127 -7.30 13.95 -1.00
CA SER A 127 -5.95 13.48 -0.66
C SER A 127 -6.04 12.17 0.11
N GLY A 128 -5.10 11.27 -0.16
CA GLY A 128 -5.09 9.95 0.44
C GLY A 128 -3.73 9.28 0.35
N GLU A 129 -3.68 8.01 0.72
CA GLU A 129 -2.49 7.19 0.60
C GLU A 129 -2.80 5.76 0.18
N PHE A 130 -1.77 5.01 -0.17
CA PHE A 130 -1.83 3.56 -0.29
C PHE A 130 -0.72 3.01 0.59
N THR A 131 -1.06 2.31 1.68
CA THR A 131 -0.11 1.48 2.44
C THR A 131 -0.62 0.05 2.38
N CYS A 132 -0.09 -0.71 1.42
CA CYS A 132 -0.65 -1.99 1.00
C CYS A 132 -0.50 -3.13 2.02
N THR A 133 0.22 -2.87 3.10
CA THR A 133 0.42 -3.75 4.24
C THR A 133 -0.67 -3.57 5.29
N TYR A 134 -1.39 -2.44 5.35
CA TYR A 134 -2.39 -2.20 6.40
C TYR A 134 -3.46 -3.28 6.47
N LEU A 135 -3.88 -3.82 5.32
CA LEU A 135 -4.85 -4.91 5.31
C LEU A 135 -4.37 -6.12 6.12
N ASN A 136 -3.07 -6.42 6.14
CA ASN A 136 -2.54 -7.63 6.77
C ASN A 136 -1.71 -7.35 8.03
N GLN A 137 -1.48 -6.08 8.36
CA GLN A 137 -0.76 -5.69 9.56
C GLN A 137 -1.71 -5.76 10.76
N PRO A 138 -1.37 -6.50 11.82
CA PRO A 138 -2.21 -6.60 13.01
C PRO A 138 -2.59 -5.22 13.54
N LEU A 139 -3.87 -5.00 13.81
CA LEU A 139 -4.46 -3.77 14.37
C LEU A 139 -4.30 -2.49 13.52
N ALA A 140 -3.63 -2.54 12.36
CA ALA A 140 -3.43 -1.35 11.54
C ALA A 140 -4.75 -0.76 11.02
N VAL A 141 -5.70 -1.61 10.64
CA VAL A 141 -7.04 -1.17 10.21
C VAL A 141 -7.83 -0.56 11.37
N ASP A 142 -7.69 -1.09 12.58
CA ASP A 142 -8.32 -0.56 13.79
C ASP A 142 -7.81 0.85 14.12
N TRP A 143 -6.48 1.04 14.08
CA TRP A 143 -5.87 2.35 14.30
C TRP A 143 -6.20 3.33 13.18
N LEU A 144 -6.23 2.85 11.94
CA LEU A 144 -6.68 3.66 10.81
C LEU A 144 -8.12 4.13 10.99
N HIS A 145 -9.03 3.25 11.38
CA HIS A 145 -10.42 3.62 11.64
C HIS A 145 -10.54 4.64 12.77
N ALA A 146 -9.77 4.49 13.85
CA ALA A 146 -9.72 5.48 14.93
C ALA A 146 -9.23 6.86 14.43
N ALA A 147 -8.26 6.87 13.52
CA ALA A 147 -7.72 8.11 12.96
C ALA A 147 -8.57 8.71 11.85
N ALA A 148 -9.30 7.91 11.06
CA ALA A 148 -9.94 8.34 9.83
C ALA A 148 -11.24 7.55 9.54
N PRO A 149 -12.26 7.61 10.41
CA PRO A 149 -13.43 6.73 10.31
C PRO A 149 -14.28 6.95 9.05
N THR A 150 -14.17 8.12 8.43
CA THR A 150 -14.89 8.48 7.20
C THR A 150 -14.09 8.21 5.92
N ALA A 151 -12.88 7.67 6.03
CA ALA A 151 -12.05 7.38 4.87
C ALA A 151 -12.70 6.28 4.01
N ARG A 152 -12.53 6.39 2.70
CA ARG A 152 -12.90 5.34 1.75
C ARG A 152 -11.73 4.39 1.52
N CYS A 153 -11.92 3.12 1.85
CA CYS A 153 -10.90 2.10 1.76
C CYS A 153 -10.95 1.36 0.42
N ILE A 154 -9.79 1.14 -0.19
CA ILE A 154 -9.64 0.34 -1.41
C ILE A 154 -8.81 -0.90 -1.08
N ALA A 155 -9.37 -2.08 -1.36
CA ALA A 155 -8.68 -3.37 -1.26
C ALA A 155 -8.57 -4.02 -2.65
N MET A 156 -7.35 -4.13 -3.18
CA MET A 156 -7.02 -4.86 -4.39
C MET A 156 -6.60 -6.29 -4.06
N LEU A 157 -7.35 -7.27 -4.54
CA LEU A 157 -7.07 -8.69 -4.38
C LEU A 157 -6.50 -9.27 -5.67
N ARG A 158 -5.82 -10.41 -5.56
CA ARG A 158 -5.21 -11.15 -6.67
C ARG A 158 -5.32 -12.64 -6.35
N ASN A 159 -5.21 -13.51 -7.35
CA ASN A 159 -5.07 -14.95 -7.09
C ASN A 159 -4.06 -15.17 -5.96
N PRO A 160 -4.47 -15.78 -4.83
CA PRO A 160 -3.65 -15.83 -3.62
C PRO A 160 -2.35 -16.61 -3.84
N ILE A 161 -2.34 -17.60 -4.75
CA ILE A 161 -1.12 -18.33 -5.13
C ILE A 161 -0.13 -17.40 -5.82
N ASP A 162 -0.58 -16.67 -6.83
CA ASP A 162 0.29 -15.77 -7.61
C ASP A 162 0.76 -14.57 -6.77
N ARG A 163 -0.08 -14.07 -5.86
CA ARG A 163 0.28 -13.04 -4.90
C ARG A 163 1.30 -13.55 -3.88
N ALA A 164 1.12 -14.75 -3.31
CA ALA A 164 2.08 -15.35 -2.38
C ALA A 164 3.46 -15.55 -3.01
N VAL A 165 3.51 -16.11 -4.24
CA VAL A 165 4.78 -16.26 -4.98
C VAL A 165 5.42 -14.91 -5.26
N SER A 166 4.62 -13.90 -5.66
CA SER A 166 5.13 -12.55 -5.90
C SER A 166 5.67 -11.87 -4.64
N ALA A 167 5.02 -12.10 -3.49
CA ALA A 167 5.43 -11.59 -2.19
C ALA A 167 6.73 -12.25 -1.73
N TYR A 168 6.80 -13.58 -1.82
CA TYR A 168 7.99 -14.34 -1.45
C TYR A 168 9.21 -13.92 -2.29
N ASN A 169 9.05 -13.81 -3.61
CA ASN A 169 10.10 -13.31 -4.50
C ASN A 169 10.60 -11.91 -4.09
N MET A 170 9.69 -11.01 -3.71
CA MET A 170 10.05 -9.66 -3.28
C MET A 170 10.79 -9.66 -1.93
N LEU A 171 10.32 -10.45 -0.96
CA LEU A 171 10.93 -10.55 0.36
C LEU A 171 12.33 -11.17 0.28
N GLU A 172 12.50 -12.24 -0.50
CA GLU A 172 13.80 -12.89 -0.70
C GLU A 172 14.78 -11.96 -1.43
N THR A 173 14.36 -11.33 -2.53
CA THR A 173 15.26 -10.45 -3.31
C THR A 173 15.57 -9.12 -2.64
N GLY A 174 14.73 -8.67 -1.71
CA GLY A 174 14.89 -7.39 -0.99
C GLY A 174 15.35 -7.58 0.46
N ARG A 175 14.49 -8.14 1.31
CA ARG A 175 14.66 -8.17 2.77
C ARG A 175 15.75 -9.15 3.22
N ALA A 176 15.88 -10.31 2.59
CA ALA A 176 16.97 -11.24 2.94
C ALA A 176 18.35 -10.61 2.67
N LYS A 177 18.49 -9.92 1.54
CA LYS A 177 19.73 -9.21 1.18
C LYS A 177 20.06 -8.04 2.11
N LEU A 178 19.05 -7.36 2.67
CA LEU A 178 19.26 -6.25 3.60
C LEU A 178 20.05 -6.69 4.84
N PHE A 179 19.86 -7.92 5.29
CA PHE A 179 20.53 -8.44 6.49
C PHE A 179 21.91 -9.05 6.21
N GLY A 180 22.31 -9.21 4.94
CA GLY A 180 23.61 -9.79 4.57
C GLY A 180 23.85 -11.17 5.19
N LEU A 181 22.80 -11.97 5.36
CA LEU A 181 22.88 -13.31 5.94
C LEU A 181 23.32 -14.31 4.87
N GLU A 182 24.01 -15.37 5.32
CA GLU A 182 24.46 -16.48 4.47
C GLU A 182 24.25 -17.83 5.19
N GLY A 183 24.26 -18.93 4.44
CA GLY A 183 24.24 -20.29 4.98
C GLY A 183 23.01 -20.59 5.84
N GLU A 184 23.21 -21.16 7.02
CA GLU A 184 22.13 -21.57 7.93
C GLU A 184 21.25 -20.39 8.38
N ALA A 185 21.83 -19.19 8.54
CA ALA A 185 21.09 -18.01 8.97
C ALA A 185 20.15 -17.49 7.87
N GLU A 186 20.61 -17.48 6.62
CA GLU A 186 19.78 -17.16 5.46
C GLU A 186 18.66 -18.19 5.30
N HIS A 187 19.01 -19.48 5.39
CA HIS A 187 18.02 -20.55 5.33
C HIS A 187 16.95 -20.40 6.41
N ALA A 188 17.34 -20.10 7.65
CA ALA A 188 16.40 -19.90 8.74
C ALA A 188 15.46 -18.70 8.48
N LEU A 189 16.00 -17.57 7.99
CA LEU A 189 15.18 -16.40 7.65
C LEU A 189 14.17 -16.73 6.54
N LEU A 190 14.60 -17.40 5.47
CA LEU A 190 13.73 -17.78 4.35
C LEU A 190 12.63 -18.74 4.79
N ALA A 191 13.00 -19.83 5.48
CA ALA A 191 12.10 -20.91 5.84
C ALA A 191 11.14 -20.55 6.98
N PHE A 192 11.61 -19.86 8.02
CA PHE A 192 10.84 -19.63 9.24
C PHE A 192 10.23 -18.23 9.33
N SER A 193 10.63 -17.29 8.47
CA SER A 193 10.09 -15.92 8.48
C SER A 193 9.47 -15.52 7.15
N LEU A 194 10.24 -15.47 6.07
CA LEU A 194 9.79 -14.84 4.82
C LEU A 194 8.78 -15.69 4.05
N PHE A 195 8.95 -17.01 4.01
CA PHE A 195 7.98 -17.91 3.38
C PHE A 195 6.64 -17.92 4.14
N PRO A 196 6.59 -18.13 5.48
CA PRO A 196 5.37 -17.98 6.25
C PRO A 196 4.73 -16.59 6.10
N GLU A 197 5.50 -15.51 6.14
CA GLU A 197 5.01 -14.14 5.95
C GLU A 197 4.32 -13.99 4.59
N ALA A 198 4.94 -14.47 3.50
CA ALA A 198 4.35 -14.40 2.16
C ALA A 198 3.04 -15.20 2.04
N MET A 199 2.95 -16.38 2.67
CA MET A 199 1.75 -17.22 2.65
C MET A 199 0.63 -16.63 3.52
N GLN A 200 0.93 -16.26 4.76
CA GLN A 200 -0.03 -15.71 5.71
C GLN A 200 -0.59 -14.36 5.24
N SER A 201 0.27 -13.50 4.69
CA SER A 201 -0.19 -12.24 4.10
C SER A 201 -1.01 -12.42 2.82
N SER A 202 -1.18 -13.64 2.33
CA SER A 202 -2.07 -13.96 1.20
C SER A 202 -3.43 -14.49 1.67
N LEU A 203 -3.63 -14.73 2.98
CA LEU A 203 -4.91 -15.01 3.61
C LEU A 203 -5.56 -13.68 4.02
N VAL A 204 -6.55 -13.23 3.27
CA VAL A 204 -7.06 -11.85 3.35
C VAL A 204 -8.54 -11.76 3.66
N ALA A 205 -9.26 -12.89 3.77
CA ALA A 205 -10.69 -12.87 4.11
C ALA A 205 -10.94 -12.24 5.49
N GLY A 206 -10.23 -12.72 6.51
CA GLY A 206 -10.39 -12.22 7.89
C GLY A 206 -10.06 -10.73 8.04
N PRO A 207 -8.90 -10.26 7.57
CA PRO A 207 -8.59 -8.84 7.67
C PRO A 207 -9.49 -7.94 6.81
N LEU A 208 -9.96 -8.42 5.65
CA LEU A 208 -10.94 -7.69 4.83
C LEU A 208 -12.31 -7.59 5.51
N GLU A 209 -12.77 -8.68 6.13
CA GLU A 209 -13.99 -8.71 6.95
C GLU A 209 -13.89 -7.67 8.07
N ARG A 210 -12.76 -7.60 8.77
CA ARG A 210 -12.51 -6.58 9.79
C ARG A 210 -12.60 -5.15 9.26
N ALA A 211 -12.04 -4.89 8.07
CA ALA A 211 -12.16 -3.59 7.43
C ALA A 211 -13.61 -3.24 7.09
N ILE A 212 -14.38 -4.20 6.57
CA ILE A 212 -15.80 -4.02 6.27
C ILE A 212 -16.63 -3.78 7.53
N GLU A 213 -16.34 -4.47 8.64
CA GLU A 213 -17.01 -4.26 9.93
C GLU A 213 -16.76 -2.84 10.49
N LEU A 214 -15.53 -2.34 10.37
CA LEU A 214 -15.14 -1.05 10.93
C LEU A 214 -15.64 0.12 10.10
N PHE A 215 -15.42 0.09 8.79
CA PHE A 215 -15.76 1.21 7.90
C PHE A 215 -17.17 1.11 7.32
N GLY A 216 -17.78 -0.08 7.37
CA GLY A 216 -19.02 -0.37 6.63
C GLY A 216 -18.74 -0.70 5.17
N ARG A 217 -19.61 -1.54 4.58
CA ARG A 217 -19.44 -2.04 3.20
C ARG A 217 -19.36 -0.91 2.17
N ASP A 218 -20.12 0.16 2.34
CA ASP A 218 -20.16 1.28 1.38
C ASP A 218 -18.88 2.13 1.40
N GLN A 219 -18.02 1.98 2.42
CA GLN A 219 -16.72 2.62 2.51
C GLN A 219 -15.57 1.66 2.15
N VAL A 220 -15.84 0.43 1.69
CA VAL A 220 -14.79 -0.53 1.29
C VAL A 220 -15.04 -1.01 -0.15
N GLN A 221 -14.23 -0.52 -1.09
CA GLN A 221 -14.22 -1.02 -2.45
C GLN A 221 -13.22 -2.16 -2.60
N VAL A 222 -13.69 -3.30 -3.10
CA VAL A 222 -12.83 -4.43 -3.48
C VAL A 222 -12.61 -4.44 -4.99
N LEU A 223 -11.35 -4.49 -5.40
CA LEU A 223 -10.90 -4.63 -6.78
C LEU A 223 -10.20 -5.98 -6.95
N GLN A 224 -10.32 -6.59 -8.12
CA GLN A 224 -9.63 -7.82 -8.47
C GLN A 224 -8.57 -7.51 -9.54
N TYR A 225 -7.31 -7.83 -9.26
CA TYR A 225 -6.17 -7.52 -10.11
C TYR A 225 -6.35 -8.05 -11.53
N GLU A 226 -6.81 -9.28 -11.69
CA GLU A 226 -7.08 -9.89 -12.99
C GLU A 226 -8.18 -9.14 -13.77
N ARG A 227 -9.19 -8.63 -13.08
CA ARG A 227 -10.27 -7.83 -13.67
C ARG A 227 -9.79 -6.43 -14.04
N CYS A 228 -8.96 -5.80 -13.20
CA CYS A 228 -8.30 -4.55 -13.54
C CYS A 228 -7.44 -4.70 -14.80
N GLN A 229 -6.71 -5.81 -14.96
CA GLN A 229 -5.94 -6.06 -16.18
C GLN A 229 -6.83 -6.25 -17.42
N ARG A 230 -7.97 -6.95 -17.28
CA ARG A 230 -8.89 -7.22 -18.39
C ARG A 230 -9.67 -5.98 -18.82
N ASP A 231 -10.12 -5.17 -17.86
CA ASP A 231 -11.02 -4.03 -18.06
C ASP A 231 -10.65 -2.84 -17.15
N GLY A 232 -9.42 -2.36 -17.32
CA GLY A 232 -8.85 -1.30 -16.48
C GLY A 232 -9.66 0.00 -16.53
N ALA A 233 -10.19 0.37 -17.69
CA ALA A 233 -10.99 1.58 -17.86
C ALA A 233 -12.29 1.53 -17.02
N ALA A 234 -13.02 0.42 -17.06
CA ALA A 234 -14.24 0.30 -16.26
C ALA A 234 -13.93 0.19 -14.76
N GLN A 235 -12.88 -0.55 -14.38
CA GLN A 235 -12.48 -0.63 -12.97
C GLN A 235 -12.02 0.75 -12.43
N PHE A 236 -11.29 1.53 -13.22
CA PHE A 236 -10.84 2.86 -12.82
C PHE A 236 -12.01 3.84 -12.67
N ARG A 237 -12.96 3.83 -13.62
CA ARG A 237 -14.22 4.58 -13.50
C ARG A 237 -14.96 4.26 -12.21
N ARG A 238 -15.11 2.96 -11.89
CA ARG A 238 -15.73 2.49 -10.64
C ARG A 238 -14.98 2.99 -9.41
N THR A 239 -13.65 3.12 -9.47
CA THR A 239 -12.87 3.75 -8.40
C THR A 239 -13.14 5.25 -8.29
N CYS A 240 -13.20 5.99 -9.40
CA CYS A 240 -13.56 7.41 -9.37
C CYS A 240 -14.95 7.65 -8.76
N GLU A 241 -15.96 6.88 -9.18
CA GLU A 241 -17.32 6.93 -8.63
C GLU A 241 -17.33 6.66 -7.13
N PHE A 242 -16.63 5.59 -6.71
CA PHE A 242 -16.48 5.26 -5.30
C PHE A 242 -15.82 6.39 -4.51
N LEU A 243 -14.78 7.03 -5.07
CA LEU A 243 -14.08 8.14 -4.44
C LEU A 243 -14.82 9.49 -4.54
N GLY A 244 -15.90 9.57 -5.33
CA GLY A 244 -16.68 10.81 -5.50
C GLY A 244 -15.96 11.88 -6.31
N ILE A 245 -15.09 11.46 -7.22
CA ILE A 245 -14.37 12.32 -8.19
C ILE A 245 -14.88 12.05 -9.61
N ASP A 246 -14.51 12.90 -10.56
CA ASP A 246 -14.97 12.83 -11.96
C ASP A 246 -14.71 11.45 -12.60
N PRO A 247 -15.77 10.67 -12.90
CA PRO A 247 -15.62 9.33 -13.47
C PRO A 247 -15.34 9.35 -14.98
N SER A 248 -15.37 10.52 -15.62
CA SER A 248 -15.08 10.67 -17.05
C SER A 248 -13.59 10.77 -17.35
N PHE A 249 -12.74 11.04 -16.34
CA PHE A 249 -11.30 11.07 -16.50
C PHE A 249 -10.75 9.68 -16.87
N VAL A 250 -9.90 9.63 -17.89
CA VAL A 250 -9.24 8.42 -18.36
C VAL A 250 -7.72 8.59 -18.26
N PRO A 251 -7.02 7.82 -17.41
CA PRO A 251 -5.57 7.89 -17.29
C PRO A 251 -4.88 7.33 -18.53
N SER A 252 -3.69 7.83 -18.86
CA SER A 252 -2.97 7.50 -20.09
C SER A 252 -2.35 6.10 -20.10
N ASP A 253 -2.09 5.51 -18.92
CA ASP A 253 -1.29 4.30 -18.75
C ASP A 253 -2.10 3.08 -18.26
N LEU A 254 -3.38 2.98 -18.64
CA LEU A 254 -4.28 1.89 -18.21
C LEU A 254 -3.79 0.47 -18.54
N THR A 255 -2.91 0.29 -19.51
CA THR A 255 -2.42 -1.04 -19.91
C THR A 255 -0.92 -1.23 -19.66
N ARG A 256 -0.23 -0.21 -19.12
CA ARG A 256 1.22 -0.24 -18.97
C ARG A 256 1.59 -1.06 -17.73
N PRO A 257 2.42 -2.11 -17.86
CA PRO A 257 2.92 -2.86 -16.72
C PRO A 257 3.77 -1.94 -15.81
N VAL A 258 3.52 -2.00 -14.51
CA VAL A 258 4.33 -1.33 -13.49
C VAL A 258 5.02 -2.41 -12.64
N ASN A 259 6.33 -2.30 -12.44
CA ASN A 259 7.17 -3.26 -11.71
C ASN A 259 7.30 -4.66 -12.38
N ASP A 260 7.56 -4.69 -13.69
CA ASP A 260 7.79 -5.92 -14.46
C ASP A 260 9.23 -6.47 -14.30
N ARG A 261 9.59 -6.84 -13.07
CA ARG A 261 10.88 -7.51 -12.81
C ARG A 261 10.71 -9.02 -12.93
N ALA A 262 11.67 -9.66 -13.59
CA ALA A 262 11.77 -11.12 -13.63
C ALA A 262 11.87 -11.71 -12.21
N TYR A 263 11.25 -12.86 -12.01
CA TYR A 263 11.31 -13.56 -10.72
C TYR A 263 12.64 -14.29 -10.63
N THR A 264 13.24 -14.25 -9.44
CA THR A 264 14.45 -15.04 -9.13
C THR A 264 14.09 -16.42 -8.62
N ILE A 265 12.89 -16.58 -8.05
CA ILE A 265 12.36 -17.87 -7.63
C ILE A 265 11.63 -18.57 -8.79
N ALA A 266 11.71 -19.90 -8.82
CA ALA A 266 10.93 -20.70 -9.75
C ALA A 266 9.43 -20.59 -9.43
N LYS A 267 8.60 -20.44 -10.47
CA LYS A 267 7.14 -20.52 -10.31
C LYS A 267 6.73 -21.96 -9.97
N PRO A 268 5.71 -22.16 -9.13
CA PRO A 268 5.22 -23.49 -8.79
C PRO A 268 4.67 -24.21 -10.03
N ASP A 269 4.99 -25.50 -10.15
CA ASP A 269 4.36 -26.39 -11.12
C ASP A 269 2.89 -26.70 -10.76
N ALA A 270 2.22 -27.48 -11.62
CA ALA A 270 0.81 -27.83 -11.44
C ALA A 270 0.51 -28.57 -10.11
N GLU A 271 1.41 -29.45 -9.66
CA GLU A 271 1.20 -30.19 -8.40
C GLU A 271 1.35 -29.27 -7.18
N ARG A 272 2.37 -28.40 -7.20
CA ARG A 272 2.58 -27.39 -6.16
C ARG A 272 1.43 -26.39 -6.12
N ARG A 273 0.92 -25.95 -7.27
CA ARG A 273 -0.27 -25.09 -7.34
C ARG A 273 -1.50 -25.78 -6.76
N ARG A 274 -1.76 -27.06 -7.05
CA ARG A 274 -2.87 -27.82 -6.43
C ARG A 274 -2.77 -27.84 -4.90
N ARG A 275 -1.58 -28.04 -4.34
CA ARG A 275 -1.36 -28.02 -2.89
C ARG A 275 -1.60 -26.64 -2.28
N LEU A 276 -1.10 -25.58 -2.93
CA LEU A 276 -1.35 -24.20 -2.50
C LEU A 276 -2.83 -23.83 -2.63
N ALA A 277 -3.52 -24.28 -3.68
CA ALA A 277 -4.96 -24.10 -3.82
C ALA A 277 -5.73 -24.75 -2.68
N ALA A 278 -5.35 -25.97 -2.28
CA ALA A 278 -5.94 -26.61 -1.10
C ALA A 278 -5.70 -25.82 0.20
N TYR A 279 -4.52 -25.22 0.37
CA TYR A 279 -4.20 -24.37 1.52
C TYR A 279 -5.05 -23.09 1.56
N PHE A 280 -5.22 -22.40 0.43
CA PHE A 280 -5.97 -21.14 0.35
C PHE A 280 -7.49 -21.30 0.18
N ARG A 281 -7.99 -22.53 -0.04
CA ARG A 281 -9.38 -22.79 -0.40
C ARG A 281 -10.39 -22.15 0.55
N HIS A 282 -10.20 -22.35 1.85
CA HIS A 282 -11.13 -21.83 2.85
C HIS A 282 -11.17 -20.29 2.86
N ASP A 283 -10.02 -19.63 2.69
CA ASP A 283 -9.96 -18.17 2.62
C ASP A 283 -10.64 -17.64 1.34
N VAL A 284 -10.44 -18.32 0.21
CA VAL A 284 -11.08 -17.97 -1.08
C VAL A 284 -12.59 -18.15 -1.04
N GLU A 285 -13.09 -19.22 -0.43
CA GLU A 285 -14.53 -19.45 -0.22
C GLU A 285 -15.15 -18.35 0.65
N ARG A 286 -14.45 -17.93 1.72
CA ARG A 286 -14.88 -16.79 2.55
C ARG A 286 -14.86 -15.48 1.77
N LEU A 287 -13.83 -15.23 0.96
CA LEU A 287 -13.75 -14.04 0.11
C LEU A 287 -14.92 -13.98 -0.88
N ALA A 288 -15.29 -15.10 -1.49
CA ALA A 288 -16.43 -15.16 -2.40
C ALA A 288 -17.76 -14.82 -1.69
N GLY A 289 -17.91 -15.22 -0.42
CA GLY A 289 -19.06 -14.83 0.40
C GLY A 289 -19.06 -13.35 0.79
N LEU A 290 -17.90 -12.79 1.16
CA LEU A 290 -17.75 -11.37 1.52
C LEU A 290 -17.87 -10.43 0.32
N CYS A 291 -17.41 -10.88 -0.84
CA CYS A 291 -17.28 -10.07 -2.05
C CYS A 291 -17.90 -10.78 -3.26
N PRO A 292 -19.24 -10.74 -3.41
CA PRO A 292 -19.93 -11.34 -4.55
C PRO A 292 -19.49 -10.78 -5.92
N GLU A 293 -18.83 -9.61 -5.94
CA GLU A 293 -18.26 -9.03 -7.15
C GLU A 293 -16.95 -9.69 -7.63
N LEU A 294 -16.36 -10.62 -6.86
CA LEU A 294 -15.17 -11.36 -7.28
C LEU A 294 -15.54 -12.40 -8.35
N GLU A 295 -14.86 -12.33 -9.50
CA GLU A 295 -15.00 -13.32 -10.57
C GLU A 295 -14.03 -14.48 -10.29
N LEU A 296 -14.47 -15.53 -9.58
CA LEU A 296 -13.62 -16.71 -9.29
C LEU A 296 -13.10 -17.40 -10.55
N GLY A 297 -13.81 -17.27 -11.67
CA GLY A 297 -13.35 -17.70 -13.01
C GLY A 297 -11.98 -17.14 -13.41
N LEU A 298 -11.56 -16.01 -12.83
CA LEU A 298 -10.25 -15.41 -13.05
C LEU A 298 -9.15 -16.00 -12.15
N TRP A 299 -9.50 -16.86 -11.19
CA TRP A 299 -8.59 -17.60 -10.33
C TRP A 299 -8.72 -19.10 -10.61
N PRO A 300 -8.15 -19.59 -11.73
CA PRO A 300 -8.41 -20.94 -12.25
C PRO A 300 -8.00 -22.08 -11.32
N ASP A 301 -7.18 -21.82 -10.30
CA ASP A 301 -6.82 -22.82 -9.29
C ASP A 301 -7.99 -23.16 -8.32
N PHE A 302 -9.07 -22.36 -8.34
CA PHE A 302 -10.20 -22.44 -7.42
C PHE A 302 -11.54 -22.69 -8.12
N THR A 303 -11.52 -22.98 -9.43
CA THR A 303 -12.70 -23.25 -10.27
C THR A 303 -12.79 -24.70 -10.67
#